data_AF-A0A0S3U675-F1
#
_entry.id   AF-A0A0S3U675-F1
#
_cell.length_a   1.000
_cell.length_b   1.000
_cell.length_c   1.000
_cell.angle_alpha   90.00
_cell.angle_beta   90.00
_cell.angle_gamma   90.00
#
_symmetry.space_group_name_H-M   'P 1'
#
loop_
_entity.id
_entity.type
_entity.pdbx_description
1 polymer ?
#
loop_
_entity_poly.entity_id
_entity_poly.type
_entity_poly.pdbx_seq_one_letter_code
_entity_poly.pdbx_strand_id
1 'polypeptide(L)'
;MLPTLEDFGIYCPVYLRRINSLAHWNPEGVSDNYDRAFRVAERLFQSPQGIYSFWKIATNEEFYSVIGALSALRSPQNQDINFIWLKESEILDIEIEPVAEGSCLRAESLHFNAQIEQQSAIDLCCRLLEVGREAYRCKKKMTTSILELQRSLRCKALGEQTDPCECELSAG
;
A
#
# COMPACT_ATOMS: atom_id res chain seq x y z
N MET A 1 15.90 -9.36 -10.57
CA MET A 1 14.61 -10.08 -10.56
C MET A 1 13.64 -9.21 -9.79
N LEU A 2 12.50 -8.90 -10.40
CA LEU A 2 11.43 -8.13 -9.75
C LEU A 2 10.69 -9.05 -8.75
N PRO A 3 10.24 -8.53 -7.60
CA PRO A 3 9.42 -9.31 -6.68
C PRO A 3 8.02 -9.52 -7.26
N THR A 4 7.42 -10.67 -7.03
CA THR A 4 6.03 -10.94 -7.33
C THR A 4 5.17 -10.82 -6.07
N LEU A 5 3.86 -10.70 -6.23
CA LEU A 5 2.92 -10.74 -5.11
C LEU A 5 2.95 -12.10 -4.38
N GLU A 6 3.21 -13.19 -5.11
CA GLU A 6 3.38 -14.52 -4.54
C GLU A 6 4.62 -14.63 -3.64
N ASP A 7 5.70 -13.89 -3.92
CA ASP A 7 6.87 -13.80 -3.03
C ASP A 7 6.51 -13.22 -1.63
N PHE A 8 5.36 -12.54 -1.53
CA PHE A 8 4.79 -12.04 -0.29
C PHE A 8 3.59 -12.88 0.20
N GLY A 9 3.26 -13.99 -0.46
CA GLY A 9 2.08 -14.81 -0.15
C GLY A 9 0.74 -14.13 -0.43
N ILE A 10 0.72 -13.16 -1.35
CA ILE A 10 -0.47 -12.35 -1.66
C ILE A 10 -1.16 -12.90 -2.90
N TYR A 11 -2.45 -13.22 -2.75
CA TYR A 11 -3.32 -13.67 -3.82
C TYR A 11 -4.35 -12.59 -4.13
N CYS A 12 -4.29 -12.07 -5.34
CA CYS A 12 -5.13 -10.96 -5.81
C CYS A 12 -6.60 -11.36 -6.09
N PRO A 13 -7.52 -10.38 -6.10
CA PRO A 13 -7.30 -8.95 -5.85
C PRO A 13 -7.23 -8.60 -4.36
N VAL A 14 -6.44 -7.57 -4.01
CA VAL A 14 -6.30 -7.08 -2.63
C VAL A 14 -6.19 -5.56 -2.57
N TYR A 15 -6.49 -4.99 -1.41
CA TYR A 15 -6.19 -3.62 -1.06
C TYR A 15 -4.85 -3.55 -0.32
N LEU A 16 -3.91 -2.78 -0.83
CA LEU A 16 -2.66 -2.47 -0.15
C LEU A 16 -2.80 -1.22 0.69
N ARG A 17 -2.19 -1.24 1.88
CA ARG A 17 -2.02 -0.06 2.72
C ARG A 17 -0.56 0.08 3.13
N ARG A 18 0.04 1.20 2.77
CA ARG A 18 1.39 1.55 3.25
C ARG A 18 1.36 1.77 4.77
N ILE A 19 2.35 1.21 5.45
CA ILE A 19 2.60 1.46 6.87
C ILE A 19 3.97 2.11 7.04
N ASN A 20 4.18 2.78 8.18
CA ASN A 20 5.45 3.49 8.44
C ASN A 20 6.55 2.51 8.85
N SER A 21 6.25 1.52 9.69
CA SER A 21 7.22 0.54 10.21
C SER A 21 6.57 -0.82 10.42
N LEU A 22 7.35 -1.90 10.25
CA LEU A 22 6.90 -3.26 10.61
C LEU A 22 6.60 -3.38 12.11
N ALA A 23 7.32 -2.63 12.95
CA ALA A 23 7.07 -2.59 14.40
C ALA A 23 5.73 -1.92 14.75
N HIS A 24 5.08 -1.24 13.80
CA HIS A 24 3.72 -0.75 14.01
C HIS A 24 2.68 -1.86 13.88
N TRP A 25 2.97 -2.92 13.11
CA TRP A 25 2.13 -4.12 13.02
C TRP A 25 2.42 -5.14 14.14
N ASN A 26 3.69 -5.19 14.57
CA ASN A 26 4.16 -6.10 15.61
C ASN A 26 4.70 -5.30 16.81
N PRO A 27 3.82 -4.70 17.65
CA PRO A 27 4.25 -3.99 18.84
C PRO A 27 4.90 -4.94 19.87
N GLU A 28 6.00 -4.52 20.48
CA GLU A 28 6.70 -5.28 21.53
C GLU A 28 5.93 -5.27 22.85
N GLY A 29 6.09 -6.32 23.65
CA GLY A 29 5.59 -6.38 25.03
C GLY A 29 4.08 -6.61 25.16
N VAL A 30 3.43 -7.16 24.12
CA VAL A 30 1.98 -7.38 24.09
C VAL A 30 1.70 -8.87 23.85
N SER A 31 1.01 -9.51 24.78
CA SER A 31 0.60 -10.92 24.66
C SER A 31 -0.89 -11.10 24.34
N ASP A 32 -1.71 -10.09 24.63
CA ASP A 32 -3.15 -10.12 24.35
C ASP A 32 -3.46 -9.61 22.93
N ASN A 33 -4.31 -10.32 22.20
CA ASN A 33 -4.63 -9.98 20.81
C ASN A 33 -5.41 -8.67 20.69
N TYR A 34 -6.27 -8.35 21.66
CA TYR A 34 -7.03 -7.10 21.64
C TYR A 34 -6.12 -5.90 21.96
N ASP A 35 -5.27 -5.97 22.99
CA ASP A 35 -4.26 -4.92 23.26
C ASP A 35 -3.32 -4.74 22.06
N ARG A 36 -2.96 -5.84 21.38
CA ARG A 36 -2.14 -5.77 20.16
C ARG A 36 -2.89 -5.05 19.05
N ALA A 37 -4.13 -5.43 18.77
CA ALA A 37 -4.96 -4.78 17.75
C ALA A 37 -5.18 -3.30 18.04
N PHE A 38 -5.45 -2.94 19.29
CA PHE A 38 -5.59 -1.57 19.74
C PHE A 38 -4.35 -0.73 19.43
N ARG A 39 -3.17 -1.20 19.82
CA ARG A 39 -1.89 -0.49 19.56
C ARG A 39 -1.54 -0.43 18.07
N VAL A 40 -1.87 -1.46 17.31
CA VAL A 40 -1.72 -1.44 15.85
C VAL A 40 -2.64 -0.36 15.28
N ALA A 41 -3.90 -0.33 15.69
CA ALA A 41 -4.87 0.65 15.22
C ALA A 41 -4.40 2.08 15.51
N GLU A 42 -3.99 2.38 16.74
CA GLU A 42 -3.44 3.68 17.14
C GLU A 42 -2.18 4.10 16.36
N ARG A 43 -1.42 3.16 15.80
CA ARG A 43 -0.20 3.45 15.03
C ARG A 43 -0.43 3.56 13.53
N LEU A 44 -1.41 2.83 13.01
CA LEU A 44 -1.70 2.74 11.57
C LEU A 44 -2.80 3.71 11.16
N PHE A 45 -3.72 4.03 12.05
CA PHE A 45 -4.91 4.82 11.79
C PHE A 45 -4.90 6.09 12.66
N GLN A 46 -3.98 7.01 12.32
CA GLN A 46 -3.72 8.25 13.08
C GLN A 46 -4.30 9.52 12.43
N SER A 47 -5.09 9.38 11.36
CA SER A 47 -5.58 10.53 10.61
C SER A 47 -6.62 11.27 11.44
N PRO A 48 -6.45 12.57 11.74
CA PRO A 48 -7.47 13.34 12.47
C PRO A 48 -8.82 13.35 11.75
N GLN A 49 -8.81 13.20 10.43
CA GLN A 49 -10.01 13.15 9.59
C GLN A 49 -10.62 11.74 9.50
N GLY A 50 -9.94 10.69 10.00
CA GLY A 50 -10.37 9.31 9.85
C GLY A 50 -10.24 8.76 8.42
N ILE A 51 -9.58 9.50 7.52
CA ILE A 51 -9.40 9.14 6.11
C ILE A 51 -8.07 8.43 5.91
N TYR A 52 -8.10 7.31 5.18
CA TYR A 52 -6.98 6.41 5.03
C TYR A 52 -6.83 5.89 3.60
N SER A 53 -5.63 6.03 3.05
CA SER A 53 -5.36 5.58 1.67
C SER A 53 -5.13 4.07 1.56
N PHE A 54 -5.72 3.50 0.51
CA PHE A 54 -5.57 2.12 0.07
C PHE A 54 -5.39 2.07 -1.45
N TRP A 55 -4.72 1.03 -1.95
CA TRP A 55 -4.59 0.78 -3.39
C TRP A 55 -5.12 -0.60 -3.74
N LYS A 56 -6.18 -0.69 -4.55
CA LYS A 56 -6.71 -1.97 -5.02
C LYS A 56 -5.83 -2.49 -6.15
N ILE A 57 -5.21 -3.65 -5.98
CA ILE A 57 -4.33 -4.26 -6.99
C ILE A 57 -4.81 -5.68 -7.33
N ALA A 58 -4.69 -6.03 -8.61
CA ALA A 58 -5.00 -7.33 -9.18
C ALA A 58 -3.77 -8.01 -9.83
N THR A 59 -2.71 -7.25 -10.12
CA THR A 59 -1.54 -7.72 -10.88
C THR A 59 -0.21 -7.23 -10.29
N ASN A 60 0.88 -7.92 -10.64
CA ASN A 60 2.24 -7.50 -10.27
C ASN A 60 2.59 -6.11 -10.83
N GLU A 61 2.10 -5.76 -12.02
CA GLU A 61 2.37 -4.46 -12.62
C GLU A 61 1.72 -3.31 -11.86
N GLU A 62 0.47 -3.49 -11.43
CA GLU A 62 -0.23 -2.51 -10.59
C GLU A 62 0.49 -2.35 -9.25
N PHE A 63 0.97 -3.44 -8.66
CA PHE A 63 1.84 -3.38 -7.48
C PHE A 63 3.09 -2.52 -7.75
N TYR A 64 3.77 -2.71 -8.88
CA TYR A 64 4.95 -1.91 -9.24
C TYR A 64 4.62 -0.43 -9.41
N SER A 65 3.48 -0.10 -10.02
CA SER A 65 3.02 1.29 -10.17
C SER A 65 2.72 1.92 -8.82
N VAL A 66 2.08 1.21 -7.90
CA VAL A 66 1.82 1.68 -6.53
C VAL A 66 3.14 1.92 -5.78
N ILE A 67 4.10 1.00 -5.85
CA ILE A 67 5.43 1.20 -5.24
C ILE A 67 6.15 2.41 -5.85
N GLY A 68 6.09 2.57 -7.19
CA GLY A 68 6.64 3.73 -7.88
C GLY A 68 6.04 5.04 -7.37
N ALA A 69 4.71 5.14 -7.28
CA ALA A 69 4.01 6.31 -6.77
C ALA A 69 4.36 6.61 -5.30
N LEU A 70 4.38 5.60 -4.44
CA LEU A 70 4.76 5.75 -3.01
C LEU A 70 6.21 6.19 -2.80
N SER A 71 7.09 5.88 -3.76
CA SER A 71 8.50 6.25 -3.77
C SER A 71 8.77 7.63 -4.36
N ALA A 72 7.91 8.13 -5.26
CA ALA A 72 8.11 9.38 -5.98
C ALA A 72 8.45 10.58 -5.08
N LEU A 73 7.72 10.70 -3.96
CA LEU A 73 7.82 11.82 -3.02
C LEU A 73 8.91 11.63 -1.95
N ARG A 74 9.72 10.56 -2.03
CA ARG A 74 10.73 10.24 -1.01
C ARG A 74 12.14 10.62 -1.44
N SER A 75 12.96 11.01 -0.47
CA SER A 75 14.41 11.21 -0.66
C SER A 75 15.21 10.40 0.36
N PRO A 76 16.00 9.39 -0.06
CA PRO A 76 16.08 8.85 -1.43
C PRO A 76 14.80 8.10 -1.85
N GLN A 77 14.53 7.99 -3.16
CA GLN A 77 13.30 7.35 -3.67
C GLN A 77 13.24 5.83 -3.41
N ASN A 78 14.40 5.16 -3.38
CA ASN A 78 14.49 3.69 -3.28
C ASN A 78 14.44 3.14 -1.85
N GLN A 79 13.81 3.86 -0.91
CA GLN A 79 13.67 3.40 0.47
C GLN A 79 12.84 2.11 0.59
N ASP A 80 12.93 1.47 1.77
CA ASP A 80 12.03 0.37 2.11
C ASP A 80 10.57 0.87 2.11
N ILE A 81 9.68 0.06 1.53
CA ILE A 81 8.23 0.28 1.61
C ILE A 81 7.63 -0.84 2.46
N ASN A 82 7.11 -0.48 3.63
CA ASN A 82 6.36 -1.40 4.48
C ASN A 82 4.87 -1.28 4.14
N PHE A 83 4.16 -2.40 4.10
CA PHE A 83 2.73 -2.41 3.82
C PHE A 83 2.03 -3.60 4.47
N ILE A 84 0.71 -3.48 4.61
CA ILE A 84 -0.21 -4.59 4.83
C ILE A 84 -1.11 -4.73 3.63
N TRP A 85 -1.81 -5.85 3.55
CA TRP A 85 -2.80 -6.11 2.51
C TRP A 85 -4.09 -6.64 3.12
N LEU A 86 -5.20 -6.37 2.43
CA LEU A 86 -6.54 -6.74 2.86
C LEU A 86 -7.32 -7.31 1.68
N LYS A 87 -8.10 -8.36 1.92
CA LYS A 87 -9.09 -8.85 0.96
C LYS A 87 -10.29 -7.91 0.94
N GLU A 88 -11.01 -7.91 -0.17
CA GLU A 88 -12.27 -7.18 -0.29
C GLU A 88 -13.27 -7.59 0.81
N SER A 89 -13.33 -8.89 1.14
CA SER A 89 -14.16 -9.42 2.23
C SER A 89 -13.82 -8.89 3.62
N GLU A 90 -12.61 -8.34 3.83
CA GLU A 90 -12.13 -7.87 5.14
C GLU A 90 -12.50 -6.39 5.38
N ILE A 91 -12.92 -5.68 4.33
CA ILE A 91 -13.24 -4.24 4.36
C ILE A 91 -14.67 -3.91 3.89
N LEU A 92 -15.56 -4.91 3.81
CA LEU A 92 -16.93 -4.73 3.30
C LEU A 92 -17.74 -3.67 4.05
N ASP A 93 -17.49 -3.52 5.36
CA ASP A 93 -18.20 -2.57 6.22
C ASP A 93 -17.52 -1.18 6.28
N ILE A 94 -16.53 -0.95 5.40
CA ILE A 94 -15.77 0.29 5.36
C ILE A 94 -16.13 1.03 4.07
N GLU A 95 -16.60 2.26 4.21
CA GLU A 95 -16.84 3.15 3.08
C GLU A 95 -15.52 3.48 2.39
N ILE A 96 -15.43 3.17 1.11
CA ILE A 96 -14.27 3.43 0.25
C ILE A 96 -14.67 4.24 -0.97
N GLU A 97 -13.94 5.31 -1.23
CA GLU A 97 -14.17 6.19 -2.37
C GLU A 97 -12.92 6.25 -3.25
N PRO A 98 -13.05 6.18 -4.58
CA PRO A 98 -11.92 6.33 -5.48
C PRO A 98 -11.38 7.76 -5.42
N VAL A 99 -10.05 7.90 -5.45
CA VAL A 99 -9.38 9.20 -5.38
C VAL A 99 -8.31 9.28 -6.45
N ALA A 100 -8.44 10.27 -7.33
CA ALA A 100 -7.44 10.54 -8.37
C ALA A 100 -6.35 11.46 -7.80
N GLU A 101 -5.47 10.91 -6.94
CA GLU A 101 -4.34 11.62 -6.36
C GLU A 101 -3.00 10.92 -6.62
N GLY A 102 -1.98 11.69 -6.97
CA GLY A 102 -0.64 11.18 -7.21
C GLY A 102 0.04 11.84 -8.40
N SER A 103 1.19 11.28 -8.78
CA SER A 103 1.93 11.65 -10.00
C SER A 103 2.03 10.48 -10.99
N CYS A 104 1.28 9.41 -10.76
CA CYS A 104 1.28 8.18 -11.54
C CYS A 104 -0.16 7.80 -11.88
N LEU A 105 -0.56 8.02 -13.14
CA LEU A 105 -1.92 7.77 -13.63
C LEU A 105 -2.43 6.35 -13.31
N ARG A 106 -1.57 5.33 -13.45
CA ARG A 106 -1.95 3.95 -13.11
C ARG A 106 -2.11 3.73 -11.62
N ALA A 107 -1.35 4.42 -10.76
CA ALA A 107 -1.55 4.31 -9.31
C ALA A 107 -2.77 5.10 -8.84
N GLU A 108 -3.05 6.25 -9.47
CA GLU A 108 -4.24 7.09 -9.23
C GLU A 108 -5.53 6.31 -9.49
N SER A 109 -5.62 5.58 -10.61
CA SER A 109 -6.81 4.76 -10.91
C SER A 109 -7.04 3.60 -9.95
N LEU A 110 -6.06 3.29 -9.11
CA LEU A 110 -6.11 2.21 -8.12
C LEU A 110 -6.28 2.74 -6.69
N HIS A 111 -6.20 4.05 -6.47
CA HIS A 111 -6.20 4.67 -5.14
C HIS A 111 -7.63 4.91 -4.65
N PHE A 112 -7.90 4.43 -3.44
CA PHE A 112 -9.13 4.67 -2.69
C PHE A 112 -8.80 5.30 -1.33
N ASN A 113 -9.66 6.19 -0.88
CA ASN A 113 -9.69 6.64 0.50
C ASN A 113 -10.79 5.89 1.24
N ALA A 114 -10.49 5.45 2.45
CA ALA A 114 -11.44 4.79 3.34
C ALA A 114 -11.70 5.65 4.57
N GLN A 115 -12.96 5.79 4.96
CA GLN A 115 -13.34 6.43 6.22
C GLN A 115 -13.43 5.35 7.30
N ILE A 116 -12.51 5.38 8.27
CA ILE A 116 -12.43 4.36 9.33
C ILE A 116 -12.40 5.06 10.69
N GLU A 117 -13.46 4.86 11.47
CA GLU A 117 -13.49 5.29 12.86
C GLU A 117 -12.55 4.45 13.73
N GLN A 118 -12.11 4.99 14.87
CA GLN A 118 -11.13 4.34 15.73
C GLN A 118 -11.55 2.92 16.14
N GLN A 119 -12.83 2.72 16.51
CA GLN A 119 -13.31 1.39 16.90
C GLN A 119 -13.30 0.42 15.71
N SER A 120 -13.77 0.86 14.54
CA SER A 120 -13.72 0.06 13.31
C SER A 120 -12.28 -0.30 12.91
N ALA A 121 -11.31 0.58 13.16
CA ALA A 121 -9.89 0.29 12.93
C ALA A 121 -9.38 -0.79 13.89
N ILE A 122 -9.75 -0.74 15.17
CA ILE A 122 -9.42 -1.76 16.17
C ILE A 122 -10.01 -3.11 15.75
N ASP A 123 -11.30 -3.14 15.41
CA ASP A 123 -12.00 -4.37 15.02
C ASP A 123 -11.41 -4.97 13.73
N LEU A 124 -11.04 -4.12 12.77
CA LEU A 124 -10.32 -4.54 11.57
C LEU A 124 -8.97 -5.17 11.92
N CYS A 125 -8.19 -4.53 12.78
CA CYS A 125 -6.91 -5.05 13.24
C CYS A 125 -7.07 -6.38 13.97
N CYS A 126 -8.08 -6.54 14.82
CA CYS A 126 -8.40 -7.82 15.47
C CYS A 126 -8.61 -8.93 14.44
N ARG A 127 -9.53 -8.72 13.48
CA ARG A 127 -9.83 -9.72 12.44
C ARG A 127 -8.60 -10.09 11.62
N LEU A 128 -7.79 -9.10 11.24
CA LEU A 128 -6.57 -9.34 10.48
C LEU A 128 -5.54 -10.15 11.28
N LEU A 129 -5.36 -9.85 12.58
CA LEU A 129 -4.45 -10.59 13.44
C LEU A 129 -4.93 -12.03 13.69
N GLU A 130 -6.24 -12.25 13.84
CA GLU A 130 -6.85 -13.57 14.03
C GLU A 130 -6.61 -14.50 12.84
N VAL A 131 -6.66 -13.98 11.60
CA VAL A 131 -6.34 -14.76 10.39
C VAL A 131 -4.84 -14.86 10.12
N GLY A 132 -4.00 -14.39 11.05
CA GLY A 132 -2.54 -14.43 10.92
C GLY A 132 -1.98 -13.49 9.85
N ARG A 133 -2.65 -12.36 9.58
CA ARG A 133 -2.14 -11.37 8.62
C ARG A 133 -0.78 -10.84 9.06
N GLU A 134 0.16 -10.82 8.14
CA GLU A 134 1.48 -10.23 8.34
C GLU A 134 1.63 -8.88 7.62
N ALA A 135 2.55 -8.06 8.12
CA ALA A 135 3.05 -6.90 7.40
C ALA A 135 4.32 -7.27 6.63
N TYR A 136 4.41 -6.77 5.40
CA TYR A 136 5.51 -7.07 4.50
C TYR A 136 6.35 -5.83 4.24
N ARG A 137 7.58 -6.08 3.77
CA ARG A 137 8.52 -5.04 3.36
C ARG A 137 9.02 -5.32 1.95
N CYS A 138 8.71 -4.42 1.03
CA CYS A 138 9.47 -4.28 -0.20
C CYS A 138 10.81 -3.63 0.16
N LYS A 139 11.86 -4.45 0.22
CA LYS A 139 13.22 -4.02 0.62
C LYS A 139 13.80 -3.08 -0.43
N LYS A 140 14.69 -2.17 -0.03
CA LYS A 140 15.42 -1.23 -0.89
C LYS A 140 15.91 -1.81 -2.21
N LYS A 141 16.45 -3.04 -2.21
CA LYS A 141 16.91 -3.73 -3.44
C LYS A 141 15.75 -4.01 -4.42
N MET A 142 14.64 -4.53 -3.90
CA MET A 142 13.42 -4.77 -4.67
C MET A 142 12.80 -3.44 -5.14
N THR A 143 12.70 -2.45 -4.24
CA THR A 143 12.23 -1.11 -4.60
C THR A 143 13.08 -0.53 -5.72
N THR A 144 14.42 -0.67 -5.64
CA THR A 144 15.33 -0.20 -6.70
C THR A 144 15.02 -0.84 -8.05
N SER A 145 14.87 -2.17 -8.11
CA SER A 145 14.52 -2.86 -9.35
C SER A 145 13.14 -2.45 -9.89
N ILE A 146 12.15 -2.22 -9.03
CA ILE A 146 10.84 -1.72 -9.43
C ILE A 146 10.97 -0.31 -10.04
N LEU A 147 11.73 0.58 -9.40
CA LEU A 147 11.94 1.94 -9.90
C LEU A 147 12.72 1.95 -11.22
N GLU A 148 13.68 1.04 -11.41
CA GLU A 148 14.39 0.87 -12.68
C GLU A 148 13.43 0.46 -13.80
N LEU A 149 12.53 -0.52 -13.54
CA LEU A 149 11.47 -0.88 -14.48
C LEU A 149 10.59 0.34 -14.81
N GLN A 150 10.04 1.00 -13.79
CA GLN A 150 9.13 2.13 -13.98
C GLN A 150 9.78 3.29 -14.75
N ARG A 151 11.08 3.54 -14.55
CA ARG A 151 11.84 4.50 -15.37
C ARG A 151 12.00 4.05 -16.81
N SER A 152 12.21 2.76 -17.06
CA SER A 152 12.26 2.23 -18.44
C SER A 152 10.93 2.39 -19.19
N LEU A 153 9.81 2.39 -18.45
CA LEU A 153 8.46 2.70 -18.95
C LEU A 153 8.13 4.20 -18.96
N ARG A 154 9.14 5.06 -18.70
CA ARG A 154 9.03 6.53 -18.71
C ARG A 154 8.00 7.08 -17.72
N CYS A 155 7.86 6.43 -16.56
CA CYS A 155 6.95 6.86 -15.51
C CYS A 155 7.32 8.26 -14.99
N LYS A 156 6.45 9.24 -15.24
CA LYS A 156 6.63 10.66 -14.85
C LYS A 156 6.69 10.89 -13.34
N ALA A 157 6.10 9.99 -12.54
CA ALA A 157 6.20 10.04 -11.10
C ALA A 157 7.66 9.99 -10.59
N LEU A 158 8.57 9.44 -11.39
CA LEU A 158 9.96 9.23 -11.01
C LEU A 158 10.95 10.22 -11.64
N GLY A 159 10.46 11.25 -12.35
CA GLY A 159 11.26 12.33 -12.91
C GLY A 159 10.58 13.08 -14.05
N GLU A 160 11.09 14.26 -14.38
CA GLU A 160 10.64 15.04 -15.55
C GLU A 160 11.03 14.28 -16.83
N GLN A 161 10.05 13.64 -17.46
CA GLN A 161 10.19 12.98 -18.75
C GLN A 161 9.44 13.82 -19.79
N THR A 162 10.09 14.16 -20.90
CA THR A 162 9.46 14.87 -22.03
C THR A 162 8.58 13.97 -22.88
N ASP A 163 8.87 12.67 -22.88
CA ASP A 163 8.15 11.68 -23.66
C ASP A 163 6.89 11.20 -22.91
N PRO A 164 5.81 10.83 -23.64
CA PRO A 164 4.60 10.29 -23.02
C PRO A 164 4.90 8.98 -22.28
N CYS A 165 4.30 8.84 -21.10
CA CYS A 165 4.35 7.62 -20.31
C CYS A 165 3.57 6.51 -21.03
N GLU A 166 3.94 5.23 -20.85
CA GLU A 166 3.20 4.11 -21.45
C GLU A 166 1.71 4.08 -21.06
N CYS A 167 1.40 4.54 -19.84
CA CYS A 167 0.03 4.68 -19.37
C CYS A 167 -0.78 5.75 -20.14
N GLU A 168 -0.11 6.75 -20.71
CA GLU A 168 -0.75 7.80 -21.54
C GLU A 168 -0.96 7.31 -22.98
N LEU A 169 -0.09 6.42 -23.46
CA LEU A 169 -0.19 5.83 -24.81
C LEU A 169 -1.30 4.77 -24.91
N SER A 170 -1.61 4.10 -23.80
CA SER A 170 -2.64 3.05 -23.73
C SER A 170 -4.05 3.59 -23.47
N ALA A 171 -4.18 4.89 -23.18
CA ALA A 171 -5.44 5.56 -22.85
C ALA A 171 -6.04 6.35 -24.04
N GLY A 172 -5.42 6.30 -25.22
CA GLY A 172 -5.90 6.90 -26.47
C GLY A 172 -6.28 5.84 -27.50
#